data_AF-A0A0S3U0I0-F1
#
_entry.id   AF-A0A0S3U0I0-F1
#
_cell.length_a   1.000
_cell.length_b   1.000
_cell.length_c   1.000
_cell.angle_alpha   90.00
_cell.angle_beta   90.00
_cell.angle_gamma   90.00
#
_symmetry.space_group_name_H-M   'P 1'
#
loop_
_entity.id
_entity.type
_entity.pdbx_description
1 polymer ?
#
loop_
_entity_poly.entity_id
_entity_poly.type
_entity_poly.pdbx_seq_one_letter_code
_entity_poly.pdbx_strand_id
1 'polypeptide(L)'
;MSSTNLPVTETQELLILEQTQPAKAKSNFLSVFGSTFITIFLAELGDKTQLATLLMSAQSHAPWTVFAGAASALVATSLVGVLVGRWLCQNVSPKTLEKATGGILLLVSVLLVLDVVRM
;
A
#
# COMPACT_ATOMS: atom_id res chain seq x y z
N MET A 1 -16.38 47.99 -40.51
CA MET A 1 -15.41 46.87 -40.60
C MET A 1 -14.46 46.99 -39.41
N SER A 2 -14.76 46.29 -38.32
CA SER A 2 -13.96 46.28 -37.09
C SER A 2 -13.37 44.88 -36.94
N SER A 3 -12.05 44.76 -37.13
CA SER A 3 -11.30 43.52 -36.90
C SER A 3 -11.11 43.34 -35.40
N THR A 4 -11.95 42.52 -34.78
CA THR A 4 -11.76 42.05 -33.40
C THR A 4 -10.84 40.83 -33.44
N ASN A 5 -9.57 41.03 -33.12
CA ASN A 5 -8.61 39.96 -32.89
C ASN A 5 -8.98 39.26 -31.57
N LEU A 6 -9.68 38.14 -31.64
CA LEU A 6 -9.82 37.22 -30.51
C LEU A 6 -8.45 36.58 -30.21
N PRO A 7 -8.02 36.50 -28.94
CA PRO A 7 -6.73 35.92 -28.57
C PRO A 7 -6.74 34.41 -28.83
N VAL A 8 -5.86 33.95 -29.72
CA VAL A 8 -5.60 32.54 -30.06
C VAL A 8 -4.92 31.78 -28.90
N THR A 9 -4.80 32.41 -27.71
CA THR A 9 -4.04 31.90 -26.57
C THR A 9 -4.83 30.90 -25.72
N GLU A 10 -6.16 31.04 -25.57
CA GLU A 10 -6.94 30.17 -24.67
C GLU A 10 -7.15 28.75 -25.21
N THR A 11 -7.23 28.56 -26.53
CA THR A 11 -7.46 27.22 -27.11
C THR A 11 -6.23 26.31 -27.05
N GLN A 12 -5.03 26.87 -26.88
CA GLN A 12 -3.78 26.10 -26.79
C GLN A 12 -3.50 25.66 -25.35
N GLU A 13 -3.95 26.42 -24.36
CA GLU A 13 -3.87 26.04 -22.95
C GLU A 13 -4.80 24.87 -22.63
N LEU A 14 -5.95 24.78 -23.33
CA LEU A 14 -6.93 23.70 -23.19
C LEU A 14 -6.50 22.35 -23.80
N LEU A 15 -5.38 22.29 -24.53
CA LEU A 15 -4.81 21.04 -25.03
C LEU A 15 -3.78 20.41 -24.07
N ILE A 16 -3.29 21.17 -23.09
CA ILE A 16 -2.21 20.72 -22.19
C ILE A 16 -2.74 19.89 -21.01
N LEU A 17 -4.04 19.98 -20.68
CA LEU A 17 -4.60 19.29 -19.51
C LEU A 17 -5.10 17.87 -19.81
N GLU A 18 -5.10 17.43 -21.07
CA GLU A 18 -5.64 16.12 -21.46
C GLU A 18 -4.58 15.07 -21.82
N GLN A 19 -3.28 15.34 -21.63
CA GLN A 19 -2.22 14.37 -21.96
C GLN A 19 -1.14 14.26 -20.87
N THR A 20 -1.52 13.77 -19.69
CA THR A 20 -0.56 13.07 -18.79
C THR A 20 -1.28 11.97 -18.00
N GLN A 21 -2.08 11.14 -18.67
CA GLN A 21 -2.30 9.78 -18.16
C GLN A 21 -1.24 8.90 -18.80
N PRO A 22 -0.32 8.28 -18.03
CA PRO A 22 0.70 7.43 -18.62
C PRO A 22 -0.01 6.31 -19.37
N ALA A 23 0.25 6.24 -20.68
CA ALA A 23 -0.18 5.15 -21.54
C ALA A 23 0.10 3.84 -20.80
N LYS A 24 -0.93 3.04 -20.58
CA LYS A 24 -0.89 1.80 -19.78
C LYS A 24 0.15 0.86 -20.39
N ALA A 25 1.39 0.98 -19.91
CA ALA A 25 2.51 0.21 -20.42
C ALA A 25 2.19 -1.26 -20.26
N LYS A 26 2.41 -2.05 -21.32
CA LYS A 26 2.29 -3.50 -21.29
C LYS A 26 3.40 -4.04 -20.37
N SER A 27 3.16 -4.02 -19.07
CA SER A 27 4.15 -4.45 -18.09
C SER A 27 4.27 -5.96 -18.17
N ASN A 28 5.48 -6.43 -18.46
CA ASN A 28 5.79 -7.85 -18.37
C ASN A 28 5.53 -8.29 -16.92
N PHE A 29 4.98 -9.49 -16.71
CA PHE A 29 4.72 -10.03 -15.37
C PHE A 29 5.91 -9.87 -14.43
N LEU A 30 7.13 -10.07 -14.95
CA LEU A 30 8.38 -9.89 -14.21
C LEU A 30 8.61 -8.44 -13.74
N SER A 31 8.17 -7.46 -14.52
CA SER A 31 8.26 -6.04 -14.17
C SER A 31 7.27 -5.66 -13.06
N VAL A 32 6.04 -6.19 -13.10
CA VAL A 32 5.05 -6.02 -12.03
C VAL A 32 5.47 -6.74 -10.75
N PHE A 33 5.97 -7.97 -10.88
CA PHE A 33 6.48 -8.74 -9.77
C PHE A 33 7.69 -8.05 -9.13
N GLY A 34 8.67 -7.63 -9.94
CA GLY A 34 9.88 -6.96 -9.46
C GLY A 34 9.58 -5.63 -8.75
N SER A 35 8.71 -4.78 -9.32
CA SER A 35 8.35 -3.52 -8.68
C SER A 35 7.59 -3.72 -7.37
N THR A 36 6.65 -4.66 -7.35
CA THR A 36 5.86 -4.99 -6.14
C THR A 36 6.76 -5.60 -5.06
N PHE A 37 7.63 -6.54 -5.44
CA PHE A 37 8.58 -7.17 -4.52
C PHE A 37 9.50 -6.14 -3.90
N ILE A 38 10.17 -5.30 -4.70
CA ILE A 38 11.09 -4.28 -4.19
C ILE A 38 10.37 -3.30 -3.28
N THR A 39 9.18 -2.83 -3.67
CA THR A 39 8.40 -1.87 -2.88
C THR A 39 8.02 -2.44 -1.52
N ILE A 40 7.48 -3.66 -1.48
CA ILE A 40 7.08 -4.31 -0.23
C ILE A 40 8.32 -4.67 0.60
N PHE A 41 9.36 -5.21 -0.03
CA PHE A 41 10.59 -5.58 0.65
C PHE A 41 11.26 -4.39 1.34
N LEU A 42 11.34 -3.23 0.68
CA LEU A 42 11.85 -2.00 1.27
C LEU A 42 10.93 -1.46 2.37
N ALA A 43 9.62 -1.53 2.20
CA ALA A 43 8.65 -1.08 3.21
C ALA A 43 8.69 -1.94 4.49
N GLU A 44 8.97 -3.23 4.34
CA GLU A 44 8.98 -4.21 5.44
C GLU A 44 10.38 -4.42 6.04
N LEU A 45 11.45 -3.98 5.37
CA LEU A 45 12.84 -4.23 5.76
C LEU A 45 13.12 -3.70 7.17
N GLY A 46 13.46 -4.61 8.10
CA GLY A 46 13.74 -4.26 9.48
C GLY A 46 12.52 -4.15 10.39
N ASP A 47 11.35 -4.65 9.97
CA ASP A 47 10.22 -4.78 10.87
C ASP A 47 10.54 -5.69 12.06
N LYS A 48 9.90 -5.40 13.20
CA LYS A 48 10.03 -6.18 14.45
C LYS A 48 9.70 -7.65 14.24
N THR A 49 8.79 -7.97 13.31
CA THR A 49 8.44 -9.36 12.96
C THR A 49 9.60 -10.10 12.31
N GLN A 50 10.44 -9.40 11.52
CA GLN A 50 11.63 -10.00 10.91
C GLN A 50 12.70 -10.33 11.96
N LEU A 51 12.94 -9.43 12.91
CA LEU A 51 13.84 -9.69 14.04
C LEU A 51 13.33 -10.82 14.94
N ALA A 52 12.03 -10.85 15.23
CA ALA A 52 11.43 -11.94 16.00
C ALA A 52 11.61 -13.30 15.31
N THR A 53 11.38 -13.35 13.99
CA THR A 53 11.56 -14.58 13.19
C THR A 53 13.03 -15.00 13.16
N LEU A 54 13.95 -14.05 13.01
CA LEU A 54 15.40 -14.31 13.03
C LEU A 54 15.86 -14.84 14.40
N LEU A 55 15.38 -14.25 15.50
CA LEU A 55 15.68 -14.71 16.86
C LEU A 55 15.10 -16.10 17.14
N MET A 56 13.86 -16.37 16.72
CA MET A 56 13.25 -17.70 16.84
C MET A 56 13.99 -18.75 16.01
N SER A 57 14.47 -18.38 14.82
CA SER A 57 15.29 -19.24 13.96
C SER A 57 16.67 -19.50 14.60
N ALA A 58 17.29 -18.48 15.18
CA ALA A 58 18.59 -18.59 15.86
C ALA A 58 18.54 -19.42 17.15
N GLN A 59 17.42 -19.41 17.88
CA GLN A 59 17.22 -20.26 19.07
C GLN A 59 16.75 -21.68 18.73
N SER A 60 16.23 -21.92 17.53
CA SER A 60 15.76 -23.25 17.12
C SER A 60 16.89 -24.12 16.60
N HIS A 61 16.94 -25.37 17.06
CA HIS A 61 17.80 -26.41 16.47
C HIS A 61 17.39 -26.80 15.03
N ALA A 62 16.26 -26.27 14.52
CA ALA A 62 15.72 -26.53 13.18
C ALA A 62 15.26 -25.24 12.48
N PRO A 63 16.18 -24.43 11.92
CA PRO A 63 15.87 -23.12 11.31
C PRO A 63 14.91 -23.22 10.11
N TRP A 64 14.95 -24.33 9.36
CA TRP A 64 14.05 -24.57 8.24
C TRP A 64 12.58 -24.72 8.65
N THR A 65 12.31 -25.31 9.83
CA THR A 65 10.95 -25.46 10.35
C THR A 65 10.37 -24.11 10.78
N VAL A 66 11.20 -23.26 11.41
CA VAL A 66 10.81 -21.89 11.77
C VAL A 66 10.51 -21.06 10.52
N PHE A 67 11.36 -21.17 9.49
CA PHE A 67 11.12 -20.50 8.21
C PHE A 67 9.79 -20.93 7.58
N ALA A 68 9.53 -22.24 7.49
CA ALA A 68 8.27 -22.75 6.94
C ALA A 68 7.05 -22.30 7.76
N GLY A 69 7.17 -22.28 9.09
CA GLY A 69 6.13 -21.78 9.99
C GLY A 69 5.84 -20.29 9.79
N ALA A 70 6.87 -19.44 9.77
CA ALA A 70 6.72 -18.00 9.55
C ALA A 70 6.19 -17.68 8.14
N ALA A 71 6.71 -18.37 7.12
CA ALA A 71 6.26 -18.20 5.73
C ALA A 71 4.77 -18.60 5.56
N SER A 72 4.37 -19.74 6.12
CA SER A 72 2.96 -20.18 6.07
C SER A 72 2.04 -19.26 6.86
N ALA A 73 2.47 -18.77 8.03
CA ALA A 73 1.73 -17.80 8.82
C ALA A 73 1.52 -16.47 8.07
N LEU A 74 2.55 -15.98 7.37
CA LEU A 74 2.46 -14.78 6.54
C LEU A 74 1.45 -14.97 5.41
N VAL A 75 1.57 -16.07 4.64
CA VAL A 75 0.63 -16.38 3.54
C VAL A 75 -0.80 -16.50 4.06
N ALA A 76 -1.01 -17.20 5.17
CA ALA A 76 -2.34 -17.36 5.77
C ALA A 76 -2.93 -16.01 6.22
N THR A 77 -2.13 -15.18 6.88
CA THR A 77 -2.55 -13.85 7.36
C THR A 77 -2.88 -12.94 6.19
N SER A 78 -2.04 -12.92 5.14
CA SER A 78 -2.33 -12.16 3.91
C SER A 78 -3.59 -12.65 3.22
N LEU A 79 -3.81 -13.96 3.13
CA LEU A 79 -5.02 -14.52 2.52
C LEU A 79 -6.28 -14.07 3.26
N VAL A 80 -6.28 -14.17 4.59
CA VAL A 80 -7.39 -13.69 5.44
C VAL A 80 -7.61 -12.19 5.22
N GLY A 81 -6.54 -11.39 5.21
CA GLY A 81 -6.62 -9.95 4.96
C GLY A 81 -7.24 -9.61 3.61
N VAL A 82 -6.85 -10.31 2.53
CA VAL A 82 -7.43 -10.11 1.19
C VAL A 82 -8.89 -10.54 1.15
N LEU A 83 -9.27 -11.67 1.75
CA LEU A 83 -10.66 -12.13 1.76
C LEU A 83 -11.57 -11.15 2.52
N VAL A 84 -11.15 -10.73 3.72
CA VAL A 84 -11.88 -9.74 4.53
C VAL A 84 -11.95 -8.39 3.81
N GLY A 85 -10.84 -7.93 3.24
CA GLY A 85 -10.80 -6.68 2.47
C GLY A 85 -11.73 -6.72 1.26
N ARG A 86 -11.75 -7.82 0.50
CA ARG A 86 -12.68 -8.00 -0.63
C ARG A 86 -14.13 -7.98 -0.20
N TRP A 87 -14.46 -8.69 0.89
CA TRP A 87 -15.81 -8.68 1.44
C TRP A 87 -16.25 -7.27 1.89
N LEU A 88 -15.35 -6.55 2.58
CA LEU A 88 -15.61 -5.21 3.07
C LEU A 88 -15.85 -4.21 1.92
N CYS A 89 -15.05 -4.28 0.86
CA CYS A 89 -15.21 -3.45 -0.33
C CYS A 89 -16.51 -3.73 -1.11
N GLN A 90 -17.07 -4.94 -1.00
CA GLN A 90 -18.33 -5.30 -1.67
C GLN A 90 -19.56 -4.88 -0.86
N ASN A 91 -19.48 -4.93 0.47
CA ASN A 91 -20.62 -4.71 1.35
C ASN A 91 -20.73 -3.27 1.89
N VAL A 92 -19.64 -2.51 1.88
CA VAL A 92 -19.57 -1.18 2.52
C VAL A 92 -19.31 -0.08 1.50
N SER A 93 -20.02 1.05 1.63
CA SER A 93 -19.81 2.21 0.77
C SER A 93 -18.37 2.76 0.88
N PRO A 94 -17.70 3.11 -0.22
CA PRO A 94 -16.32 3.62 -0.21
C PRO A 94 -16.09 4.80 0.73
N LYS A 95 -17.09 5.70 0.84
CA LYS A 95 -17.03 6.89 1.72
C LYS A 95 -16.95 6.52 3.20
N THR A 96 -17.62 5.44 3.60
CA THR A 96 -17.58 4.94 4.98
C THR A 96 -16.24 4.27 5.25
N LEU A 97 -15.70 3.52 4.29
CA LEU A 97 -14.42 2.85 4.43
C LEU A 97 -13.25 3.84 4.55
N GLU A 98 -13.27 4.93 3.78
CA GLU A 98 -12.27 6.00 3.85
C GLU A 98 -12.27 6.69 5.22
N LYS A 99 -13.46 7.13 5.68
CA LYS A 99 -13.60 7.75 7.02
C LYS A 99 -13.22 6.80 8.14
N ALA A 100 -13.62 5.53 8.06
CA ALA A 100 -13.31 4.54 9.06
C ALA A 100 -11.80 4.26 9.13
N THR A 101 -11.14 4.07 7.98
CA THR A 101 -9.70 3.82 7.93
C THR A 101 -8.92 4.99 8.52
N GLY A 102 -9.25 6.21 8.12
CA GLY A 102 -8.62 7.41 8.68
C GLY A 102 -8.86 7.56 10.18
N GLY A 103 -10.09 7.33 10.64
CA GLY A 103 -10.44 7.40 12.06
C GLY A 103 -9.73 6.35 12.91
N ILE A 104 -9.65 5.11 12.44
CA ILE A 104 -8.94 4.02 13.12
C ILE A 104 -7.44 4.30 13.17
N LEU A 105 -6.83 4.72 12.07
CA LEU A 105 -5.40 5.04 12.04
C LEU A 105 -5.05 6.23 12.96
N LEU A 106 -5.89 7.27 12.98
CA LEU A 106 -5.73 8.41 13.89
C LEU A 106 -5.82 7.93 15.35
N LEU A 107 -6.84 7.13 15.67
CA LEU A 107 -7.04 6.60 17.01
C LEU A 107 -5.84 5.75 17.46
N VAL A 108 -5.36 4.82 16.63
CA VAL A 108 -4.18 3.99 16.93
C VAL A 108 -2.94 4.86 17.13
N SER A 109 -2.75 5.86 16.27
CA SER A 109 -1.63 6.81 16.38
C SER A 109 -1.63 7.56 17.71
N VAL A 110 -2.79 8.11 18.11
CA VAL A 110 -2.93 8.81 19.41
C VAL A 110 -2.71 7.86 20.58
N LEU A 111 -3.25 6.64 20.53
CA LEU A 111 -3.03 5.65 21.57
C LEU A 111 -1.54 5.30 21.74
N LEU A 112 -0.81 5.10 20.64
CA LEU A 112 0.63 4.83 20.70
C LEU A 112 1.42 6.02 21.25
N VAL A 113 1.06 7.25 20.90
CA VAL A 113 1.71 8.46 21.45
C VAL A 113 1.45 8.59 22.95
N LEU A 114 0.22 8.35 23.41
CA LEU A 114 -0.10 8.40 24.84
C LEU A 114 0.61 7.29 25.64
N ASP A 115 0.71 6.09 25.07
CA ASP A 115 1.46 4.97 25.65
C ASP A 115 2.94 5.34 25.81
N VAL A 116 3.55 5.91 24.77
CA VAL A 116 4.94 6.42 24.79
C VAL A 116 5.14 7.52 25.83
N VAL A 117 4.21 8.46 25.98
CA VAL A 117 4.35 9.58 26.92
C VAL A 117 4.14 9.16 28.37
N ARG A 118 3.42 8.06 28.62
CA ARG A 118 3.19 7.51 29.97
C ARG A 118 4.27 6.53 30.43
N MET A 119 5.13 6.06 29.52
CA MET A 119 6.27 5.19 29.81
C MET A 119 7.47 6.01 30.29
#